data_AF-A0A0F9LHB1-F1
#
_entry.id   AF-A0A0F9LHB1-F1
#
_cell.length_a   1.000
_cell.length_b   1.000
_cell.length_c   1.000
_cell.angle_alpha   90.00
_cell.angle_beta   90.00
_cell.angle_gamma   90.00
#
_symmetry.space_group_name_H-M   'P 1'
#
loop_
_entity.id
_entity.type
_entity.pdbx_description
1 polymer ?
#
loop_
_entity_poly.entity_id
_entity_poly.type
_entity_poly.pdbx_seq_one_letter_code
_entity_poly.pdbx_strand_id
1 'polypeptide(L)'
;MRLAFISSPHFLELCQHGDIEMCLAPLALRSKYPQHEEYLAYYKLASANGRFVIMDNGAAEKDQVDSESLMYLMLDIKPSLVVAPDVIHDSEQTLALVSAFLDTSRDTRKQLEADGVGKVLAAPQGKTEEEYIECAKALAAMPEVAVLGLSKFSVASCFGGEKGPLVVARSRAADRLAEFTDKPFHLLGADFTLPWELARYAGDWHPNVVSNDSSFAYWYAREALHIVPEHGFLPVQQLMGGLEGDVIRTAPPVDLFADPNSKDRERAVKMAETLLQLAKGEVRP
;
A
#
# COMPACT_ATOMS: atom_id res chain seq x y z
N MET A 1 -11.25 8.27 2.02
CA MET A 1 -9.98 7.74 1.45
C MET A 1 -10.27 6.58 0.49
N ARG A 2 -9.45 6.35 -0.54
CA ARG A 2 -9.57 5.18 -1.44
C ARG A 2 -8.81 3.96 -0.90
N LEU A 3 -9.32 2.75 -1.12
CA LEU A 3 -8.70 1.53 -0.60
C LEU A 3 -8.36 0.51 -1.70
N ALA A 4 -7.17 -0.07 -1.63
CA ALA A 4 -6.81 -1.28 -2.37
C ALA A 4 -6.83 -2.50 -1.45
N PHE A 5 -7.38 -3.61 -1.94
CA PHE A 5 -7.24 -4.91 -1.29
C PHE A 5 -6.18 -5.72 -2.01
N ILE A 6 -5.22 -6.25 -1.25
CA ILE A 6 -4.20 -7.18 -1.75
C ILE A 6 -4.65 -8.60 -1.36
N SER A 7 -4.74 -9.47 -2.35
CA SER A 7 -5.15 -10.86 -2.14
C SER A 7 -4.25 -11.85 -2.87
N SER A 8 -4.50 -13.13 -2.61
CA SER A 8 -3.85 -14.23 -3.31
C SER A 8 -4.15 -14.20 -4.80
N PRO A 9 -3.20 -14.60 -5.68
CA PRO A 9 -3.50 -14.88 -7.09
C PRO A 9 -4.69 -15.83 -7.29
N HIS A 10 -5.00 -16.69 -6.30
CA HIS A 10 -6.16 -17.57 -6.32
C HIS A 10 -7.50 -16.88 -5.99
N PHE A 11 -7.46 -15.63 -5.51
CA PHE A 11 -8.60 -14.90 -4.99
C PHE A 11 -8.60 -13.42 -5.40
N LEU A 12 -8.31 -13.16 -6.68
CA LEU A 12 -8.31 -11.82 -7.27
C LEU A 12 -9.69 -11.14 -7.25
N GLU A 13 -10.78 -11.89 -7.07
CA GLU A 13 -12.13 -11.34 -6.86
C GLU A 13 -12.17 -10.36 -5.68
N LEU A 14 -11.37 -10.57 -4.63
CA LEU A 14 -11.29 -9.65 -3.50
C LEU A 14 -10.77 -8.26 -3.91
N CYS A 15 -9.81 -8.20 -4.84
CA CYS A 15 -9.22 -6.94 -5.31
C CYS A 15 -10.27 -6.04 -5.97
N GLN A 16 -11.23 -6.64 -6.69
CA GLN A 16 -12.30 -5.92 -7.40
C GLN A 16 -13.23 -5.12 -6.47
N HIS A 17 -13.29 -5.50 -5.18
CA HIS A 17 -14.07 -4.76 -4.20
C HIS A 17 -13.43 -3.42 -3.81
N GLY A 18 -12.11 -3.26 -4.01
CA GLY A 18 -11.40 -2.02 -3.70
C GLY A 18 -11.75 -0.88 -4.65
N ASP A 19 -11.33 0.33 -4.31
CA ASP A 19 -11.33 1.49 -5.22
C ASP A 19 -10.11 1.50 -6.15
N ILE A 20 -9.06 0.77 -5.76
CA ILE A 20 -7.74 0.69 -6.40
C ILE A 20 -7.36 -0.78 -6.55
N GLU A 21 -6.71 -1.09 -7.66
CA GLU A 21 -6.11 -2.40 -7.94
C GLU A 21 -4.61 -2.35 -7.62
N MET A 22 -4.12 -3.23 -6.74
CA MET A 22 -2.72 -3.25 -6.32
C MET A 22 -1.98 -4.43 -6.96
N CYS A 23 -1.23 -4.16 -8.02
CA CYS A 23 -0.46 -5.15 -8.78
C CYS A 23 0.95 -5.29 -8.22
N LEU A 24 1.32 -6.47 -7.73
CA LEU A 24 2.68 -6.78 -7.33
C LEU A 24 3.49 -7.21 -8.57
N ALA A 25 4.39 -6.36 -9.05
CA ALA A 25 5.20 -6.64 -10.25
C ALA A 25 5.94 -8.00 -10.21
N PRO A 26 6.51 -8.45 -9.09
CA PRO A 26 7.17 -9.77 -9.04
C PRO A 26 6.22 -10.93 -9.38
N LEU A 27 4.92 -10.82 -9.05
CA LEU A 27 3.92 -11.84 -9.35
C LEU A 27 3.49 -11.83 -10.81
N ALA A 28 3.49 -10.66 -11.45
CA ALA A 28 3.16 -10.52 -12.85
C ALA A 28 4.26 -11.05 -13.79
N LEU A 29 5.53 -11.06 -13.34
CA LEU A 29 6.68 -11.41 -14.17
C LEU A 29 7.14 -12.86 -14.05
N ARG A 30 7.08 -13.43 -12.85
CA ARG A 30 7.87 -14.63 -12.57
C ARG A 30 7.05 -15.90 -12.78
N SER A 31 7.50 -16.71 -13.72
CA SER A 31 6.99 -18.07 -13.97
C SER A 31 7.07 -19.01 -12.77
N LYS A 32 7.83 -18.67 -11.71
CA LYS A 32 7.82 -19.41 -10.45
C LYS A 32 6.43 -19.42 -9.78
N TYR A 33 5.57 -18.47 -10.13
CA TYR A 33 4.17 -18.45 -9.72
C TYR A 33 3.32 -19.08 -10.83
N PRO A 34 2.72 -20.27 -10.63
CA PRO A 34 1.96 -20.96 -11.67
C PRO A 34 0.83 -20.10 -12.27
N GLN A 35 0.28 -19.18 -11.47
CA GLN A 35 -0.83 -18.30 -11.83
C GLN A 35 -0.38 -16.94 -12.39
N HIS A 36 0.92 -16.73 -12.69
CA HIS A 36 1.42 -15.41 -13.11
C HIS A 36 0.73 -14.87 -14.38
N GLU A 37 0.40 -15.75 -15.35
CA GLU A 37 -0.30 -15.33 -16.58
C GLU A 37 -1.72 -14.83 -16.28
N GLU A 38 -2.44 -15.53 -15.40
CA GLU A 38 -3.80 -15.16 -14.96
C GLU A 38 -3.77 -13.86 -14.14
N TYR A 39 -2.76 -13.72 -13.28
CA TYR A 39 -2.51 -12.50 -12.50
C TYR A 39 -2.22 -11.30 -13.41
N LEU A 40 -1.30 -11.45 -14.36
CA LEU A 40 -0.98 -10.41 -15.34
C LEU A 40 -2.19 -10.05 -16.20
N ALA A 41 -2.92 -11.05 -16.71
CA ALA A 41 -4.13 -10.85 -17.51
C ALA A 41 -5.20 -10.07 -16.74
N TYR A 42 -5.39 -10.36 -15.44
CA TYR A 42 -6.31 -9.63 -14.57
C TYR A 42 -5.98 -8.14 -14.53
N TYR A 43 -4.72 -7.75 -14.24
CA TYR A 43 -4.37 -6.33 -14.13
C TYR A 43 -4.36 -5.60 -15.47
N LYS A 44 -4.03 -6.28 -16.56
CA LYS A 44 -4.20 -5.73 -17.92
C LYS A 44 -5.67 -5.41 -18.21
N LEU A 45 -6.57 -6.35 -17.88
CA LEU A 45 -8.01 -6.15 -18.05
C LEU A 45 -8.54 -5.04 -17.13
N ALA A 46 -8.10 -5.00 -15.87
CA ALA A 46 -8.51 -3.96 -14.93
C ALA A 46 -8.10 -2.56 -15.41
N SER A 47 -6.86 -2.41 -15.85
CA SER A 47 -6.34 -1.17 -16.46
C SER A 47 -7.11 -0.78 -17.73
N ALA A 48 -7.32 -1.74 -18.66
CA ALA A 48 -8.07 -1.51 -19.89
C ALA A 48 -9.53 -1.09 -19.63
N ASN A 49 -10.11 -1.55 -18.51
CA ASN A 49 -11.45 -1.15 -18.05
C ASN A 49 -11.45 0.19 -17.29
N GLY A 50 -10.33 0.92 -17.27
CA GLY A 50 -10.21 2.23 -16.63
C GLY A 50 -10.12 2.18 -15.11
N ARG A 51 -9.87 1.01 -14.52
CA ARG A 51 -9.61 0.92 -13.07
C ARG A 51 -8.26 1.53 -12.74
N PHE A 52 -8.16 2.12 -11.55
CA PHE A 52 -6.93 2.73 -11.09
C PHE A 52 -5.98 1.65 -10.57
N VAL A 53 -4.91 1.39 -11.30
CA VAL A 53 -3.92 0.36 -10.94
C VAL A 53 -2.69 1.03 -10.35
N ILE A 54 -2.26 0.60 -9.17
CA ILE A 54 -0.94 0.87 -8.61
C ILE A 54 -0.09 -0.38 -8.82
N MET A 55 1.06 -0.23 -9.46
CA MET A 55 2.02 -1.31 -9.65
C MET A 55 3.16 -1.19 -8.65
N ASP A 56 3.20 -2.10 -7.69
CA ASP A 56 4.22 -2.19 -6.64
C ASP A 56 5.50 -2.84 -7.18
N ASN A 57 6.65 -2.38 -6.67
CA ASN A 57 7.97 -2.85 -7.09
C ASN A 57 8.40 -4.16 -6.42
N GLY A 58 7.79 -4.58 -5.31
CA GLY A 58 8.12 -5.77 -4.53
C GLY A 58 9.19 -5.59 -3.45
N ALA A 59 9.53 -4.36 -3.07
CA ALA A 59 10.55 -4.07 -2.06
C ALA A 59 10.23 -4.68 -0.69
N ALA A 60 8.96 -4.58 -0.26
CA ALA A 60 8.48 -5.10 1.03
C ALA A 60 8.64 -6.62 1.15
N GLU A 61 8.44 -7.35 0.06
CA GLU A 61 8.54 -8.81 -0.03
C GLU A 61 9.97 -9.29 -0.25
N LYS A 62 10.95 -8.36 -0.34
CA LYS A 62 12.35 -8.64 -0.73
C LYS A 62 12.45 -9.34 -2.09
N ASP A 63 11.49 -9.07 -2.97
CA ASP A 63 11.41 -9.64 -4.32
C ASP A 63 11.44 -8.55 -5.40
N GLN A 64 12.00 -7.38 -5.06
CA GLN A 64 12.00 -6.18 -5.90
C GLN A 64 12.46 -6.49 -7.33
N VAL A 65 11.68 -6.02 -8.29
CA VAL A 65 12.01 -6.14 -9.73
C VAL A 65 12.90 -5.00 -10.19
N ASP A 66 13.72 -5.26 -11.19
CA ASP A 66 14.59 -4.25 -11.78
C ASP A 66 13.80 -3.24 -12.65
N SER A 67 14.43 -2.11 -12.97
CA SER A 67 13.80 -1.03 -13.74
C SER A 67 13.38 -1.44 -15.15
N GLU A 68 14.12 -2.34 -15.82
CA GLU A 68 13.78 -2.79 -17.17
C GLU A 68 12.50 -3.62 -17.14
N SER A 69 12.43 -4.57 -16.20
CA SER A 69 11.25 -5.37 -15.93
C SER A 69 10.03 -4.50 -15.55
N LEU A 70 10.21 -3.47 -14.72
CA LEU A 70 9.14 -2.52 -14.41
C LEU A 70 8.67 -1.76 -15.66
N MET A 71 9.59 -1.25 -16.49
CA MET A 71 9.22 -0.54 -17.72
C MET A 71 8.47 -1.43 -18.71
N TYR A 72 8.87 -2.70 -18.83
CA TYR A 72 8.14 -3.68 -19.62
C TYR A 72 6.69 -3.81 -19.12
N LEU A 73 6.49 -4.01 -17.82
CA LEU A 73 5.15 -4.09 -17.24
C LEU A 73 4.38 -2.77 -17.35
N MET A 74 5.04 -1.62 -17.27
CA MET A 74 4.39 -0.32 -17.45
C MET A 74 3.76 -0.23 -18.84
N LEU A 75 4.43 -0.72 -19.88
CA LEU A 75 3.88 -0.71 -21.24
C LEU A 75 2.78 -1.77 -21.43
N ASP A 76 2.92 -2.92 -20.78
CA ASP A 76 1.98 -4.04 -20.95
C ASP A 76 0.68 -3.86 -20.14
N ILE A 77 0.79 -3.41 -18.88
CA ILE A 77 -0.32 -3.20 -17.96
C ILE A 77 -0.87 -1.77 -18.06
N LYS A 78 -0.03 -0.77 -18.37
CA LYS A 78 -0.38 0.66 -18.33
C LYS A 78 -0.94 1.12 -16.97
N PRO A 79 -0.25 0.87 -15.84
CA PRO A 79 -0.79 1.19 -14.53
C PRO A 79 -0.92 2.69 -14.32
N SER A 80 -1.91 3.14 -13.53
CA SER A 80 -2.10 4.56 -13.21
C SER A 80 -0.91 5.13 -12.43
N LEU A 81 -0.40 4.36 -11.46
CA LEU A 81 0.83 4.65 -10.73
C LEU A 81 1.78 3.46 -10.82
N VAL A 82 3.08 3.74 -10.90
CA VAL A 82 4.16 2.78 -10.68
C VAL A 82 4.96 3.20 -9.44
N VAL A 83 5.18 2.27 -8.53
CA VAL A 83 6.07 2.47 -7.38
C VAL A 83 7.51 2.40 -7.89
N ALA A 84 8.25 3.50 -7.76
CA ALA A 84 9.66 3.54 -8.14
C ALA A 84 10.49 2.63 -7.21
N PRO A 85 11.61 2.05 -7.69
CA PRO A 85 12.48 1.24 -6.84
C PRO A 85 12.98 1.99 -5.59
N ASP A 86 13.02 1.31 -4.45
CA ASP A 86 13.46 1.86 -3.18
C ASP A 86 14.28 0.84 -2.37
N VAL A 87 14.90 1.32 -1.28
CA VAL A 87 15.55 0.45 -0.29
C VAL A 87 15.07 0.82 1.10
N ILE A 88 14.40 -0.13 1.74
CA ILE A 88 13.82 0.04 3.07
C ILE A 88 14.90 0.49 4.06
N HIS A 89 14.63 1.61 4.75
CA HIS A 89 15.54 2.28 5.69
C HIS A 89 16.83 2.85 5.08
N ASP A 90 16.91 3.10 3.78
CA ASP A 90 18.09 3.72 3.15
C ASP A 90 17.69 4.90 2.26
N SER A 91 17.88 6.11 2.77
CA SER A 91 17.50 7.34 2.06
C SER A 91 18.36 7.61 0.83
N GLU A 92 19.68 7.43 0.95
CA GLU A 92 20.65 7.70 -0.12
C GLU A 92 20.44 6.75 -1.30
N GLN A 93 20.36 5.44 -1.02
CA GLN A 93 20.16 4.45 -2.05
C GLN A 93 18.79 4.58 -2.70
N THR A 94 17.74 4.91 -1.93
CA THR A 94 16.41 5.18 -2.48
C THR A 94 16.43 6.36 -3.45
N LEU A 95 17.06 7.49 -3.09
CA LEU A 95 17.16 8.65 -3.98
C LEU A 95 17.92 8.33 -5.27
N ALA A 96 19.02 7.58 -5.16
CA ALA A 96 19.80 7.15 -6.32
C ALA A 96 18.98 6.26 -7.26
N LEU A 97 18.25 5.28 -6.72
CA LEU A 97 17.40 4.37 -7.48
C LEU A 97 16.22 5.08 -8.14
N VAL A 98 15.53 5.96 -7.41
CA VAL A 98 14.41 6.73 -7.97
C VAL A 98 14.92 7.63 -9.09
N SER A 99 16.03 8.36 -8.89
CA SER A 99 16.63 9.22 -9.92
C SER A 99 16.97 8.42 -11.19
N ALA A 100 17.67 7.29 -11.03
CA ALA A 100 18.02 6.41 -12.14
C ALA A 100 16.78 5.84 -12.85
N PHE A 101 15.74 5.46 -12.10
CA PHE A 101 14.47 5.01 -12.65
C PHE A 101 13.75 6.12 -13.44
N LEU A 102 13.71 7.35 -12.94
CA LEU A 102 13.11 8.48 -13.63
C LEU A 102 13.80 8.79 -14.96
N ASP A 103 15.12 8.69 -15.01
CA ASP A 103 15.91 8.90 -16.22
C ASP A 103 15.74 7.79 -17.23
N THR A 104 15.86 6.53 -16.80
CA THR A 104 15.74 5.35 -17.68
C THR A 104 14.31 5.16 -18.20
N SER A 105 13.29 5.46 -17.39
CA SER A 105 11.87 5.35 -17.78
C SER A 105 11.32 6.55 -18.55
N ARG A 106 12.14 7.56 -18.87
CA ARG A 106 11.70 8.82 -19.47
C ARG A 106 10.85 8.63 -20.72
N ASP A 107 11.29 7.80 -21.67
CA ASP A 107 10.58 7.60 -22.93
C ASP A 107 9.32 6.74 -22.75
N THR A 108 9.40 5.70 -21.91
CA THR A 108 8.24 4.89 -21.49
C THR A 108 7.15 5.77 -20.86
N ARG A 109 7.51 6.67 -19.94
CA ARG A 109 6.56 7.58 -19.29
C ARG A 109 5.96 8.58 -20.27
N LYS A 110 6.74 9.14 -21.20
CA LYS A 110 6.21 10.01 -22.26
C LYS A 110 5.21 9.28 -23.15
N GLN A 111 5.45 8.01 -23.46
CA GLN A 111 4.51 7.22 -24.26
C GLN A 111 3.18 7.01 -23.51
N LEU A 112 3.22 6.81 -22.20
CA LEU A 112 2.03 6.61 -21.36
C LEU A 112 1.33 7.90 -20.97
N GLU A 113 1.99 9.05 -21.09
CA GLU A 113 1.45 10.37 -20.72
C GLU A 113 0.18 10.71 -21.51
N ALA A 114 0.11 10.34 -22.78
CA ALA A 114 -1.08 10.54 -23.63
C ALA A 114 -2.32 9.79 -23.11
N ASP A 115 -2.11 8.67 -22.43
CA ASP A 115 -3.17 7.87 -21.80
C ASP A 115 -3.45 8.33 -20.35
N GLY A 116 -2.69 9.29 -19.82
CA GLY A 116 -2.84 9.81 -18.45
C GLY A 116 -2.37 8.85 -17.35
N VAL A 117 -1.62 7.81 -17.70
CA VAL A 117 -1.15 6.72 -16.83
C VAL A 117 0.38 6.72 -16.70
N GLY A 118 0.94 5.78 -15.93
CA GLY A 118 2.38 5.62 -15.76
C GLY A 118 3.04 6.69 -14.90
N LYS A 119 2.26 7.36 -14.03
CA LYS A 119 2.79 8.37 -13.10
C LYS A 119 3.58 7.67 -11.98
N VAL A 120 4.54 8.37 -11.40
CA VAL A 120 5.45 7.76 -10.43
C VAL A 120 4.98 8.01 -8.99
N LEU A 121 4.95 6.94 -8.20
CA LEU A 121 4.84 6.97 -6.75
C LEU A 121 6.23 6.65 -6.19
N ALA A 122 6.80 7.52 -5.36
CA ALA A 122 8.09 7.25 -4.72
C ALA A 122 7.90 7.14 -3.21
N ALA A 123 8.49 6.13 -2.58
CA ALA A 123 8.38 5.91 -1.15
C ALA A 123 9.62 6.46 -0.42
N PRO A 124 9.54 7.56 0.35
CA PRO A 124 10.68 8.01 1.15
C PRO A 124 11.09 6.94 2.16
N GLN A 125 12.40 6.84 2.39
CA GLN A 125 13.01 5.86 3.30
C GLN A 125 14.03 6.55 4.21
N GLY A 126 14.33 5.95 5.35
CA GLY A 126 15.33 6.46 6.29
C GLY A 126 15.39 5.62 7.56
N LYS A 127 16.46 5.80 8.36
CA LYS A 127 16.63 5.16 9.68
C LYS A 127 16.18 6.07 10.81
N THR A 128 16.20 7.39 10.58
CA THR A 128 15.73 8.40 11.53
C THR A 128 14.65 9.27 10.90
N GLU A 129 13.93 10.04 11.74
CA GLU A 129 12.97 11.03 11.26
C GLU A 129 13.64 12.03 10.31
N GLU A 130 14.83 12.53 10.66
CA GLU A 130 15.55 13.51 9.85
C GLU A 130 15.93 12.95 8.47
N GLU A 131 16.50 11.73 8.42
CA GLU A 131 16.83 11.09 7.15
C GLU A 131 15.59 10.88 6.27
N TYR A 132 14.48 10.45 6.88
CA TYR A 132 13.22 10.24 6.18
C TYR A 132 12.68 11.56 5.60
N ILE A 133 12.68 12.63 6.39
CA ILE A 133 12.17 13.95 5.97
C ILE A 133 13.04 14.52 4.84
N GLU A 134 14.37 14.42 4.91
CA GLU A 134 15.23 14.91 3.83
C GLU A 134 15.07 14.08 2.55
N CYS A 135 14.89 12.75 2.67
CA CYS A 135 14.51 11.89 1.54
C CYS A 135 13.17 12.35 0.93
N ALA A 136 12.16 12.58 1.77
CA ALA A 136 10.82 13.00 1.34
C ALA A 136 10.85 14.36 0.65
N LYS A 137 11.61 15.34 1.16
CA LYS A 137 11.79 16.65 0.50
C LYS A 137 12.44 16.51 -0.87
N ALA A 138 13.49 15.70 -0.99
CA ALA A 138 14.17 15.48 -2.26
C ALA A 138 13.24 14.81 -3.28
N LEU A 139 12.48 13.78 -2.89
CA LEU A 139 11.47 13.14 -3.74
C LEU A 139 10.31 14.08 -4.09
N ALA A 140 9.86 14.90 -3.14
CA ALA A 140 8.81 15.90 -3.36
C ALA A 140 9.26 16.98 -4.35
N ALA A 141 10.54 17.32 -4.39
CA ALA A 141 11.09 18.29 -5.31
C ALA A 141 11.23 17.77 -6.76
N MET A 142 11.17 16.45 -6.98
CA MET A 142 11.20 15.86 -8.33
C MET A 142 9.82 16.02 -9.02
N PRO A 143 9.70 16.79 -10.11
CA PRO A 143 8.41 17.02 -10.78
C PRO A 143 7.73 15.74 -11.31
N GLU A 144 8.52 14.73 -11.63
CA GLU A 144 8.06 13.45 -12.17
C GLU A 144 7.41 12.54 -11.12
N VAL A 145 7.69 12.76 -9.84
CA VAL A 145 7.05 12.04 -8.73
C VAL A 145 5.68 12.65 -8.50
N ALA A 146 4.62 11.90 -8.75
CA ALA A 146 3.24 12.39 -8.58
C ALA A 146 2.70 12.16 -7.16
N VAL A 147 3.15 11.10 -6.48
CA VAL A 147 2.62 10.65 -5.18
C VAL A 147 3.77 10.24 -4.28
N LEU A 148 3.67 10.52 -2.97
CA LEU A 148 4.60 9.97 -1.98
C LEU A 148 4.00 8.74 -1.29
N GLY A 149 4.79 7.68 -1.18
CA GLY A 149 4.41 6.43 -0.52
C GLY A 149 4.88 6.38 0.93
N LEU A 150 3.96 6.31 1.89
CA LEU A 150 4.26 6.20 3.31
C LEU A 150 4.37 4.71 3.72
N SER A 151 5.55 4.13 3.51
CA SER A 151 5.89 2.74 3.86
C SER A 151 5.58 2.41 5.33
N LYS A 152 4.92 1.28 5.58
CA LYS A 152 4.69 0.80 6.96
C LYS A 152 5.97 0.55 7.76
N PHE A 153 7.09 0.25 7.09
CA PHE A 153 8.35 -0.09 7.77
C PHE A 153 9.09 1.18 8.20
N SER A 154 9.49 2.01 7.24
CA SER A 154 10.26 3.23 7.54
C SER A 154 9.46 4.24 8.36
N VAL A 155 8.15 4.39 8.11
CA VAL A 155 7.34 5.31 8.91
C VAL A 155 7.24 4.82 10.36
N ALA A 156 7.05 3.51 10.59
CA ALA A 156 6.99 2.97 11.94
C ALA A 156 8.31 3.19 12.69
N SER A 157 9.47 2.95 12.06
CA SER A 157 10.77 3.16 12.70
C SER A 157 11.06 4.64 12.97
N CYS A 158 10.73 5.53 12.03
CA CYS A 158 11.09 6.94 12.13
C CYS A 158 10.13 7.75 13.01
N PHE A 159 8.84 7.43 13.03
CA PHE A 159 7.80 8.26 13.69
C PHE A 159 7.02 7.53 14.79
N GLY A 160 7.18 6.20 14.90
CA GLY A 160 6.44 5.37 15.86
C GLY A 160 7.01 5.38 17.29
N GLY A 161 8.28 5.74 17.46
CA GLY A 161 8.99 5.46 18.71
C GLY A 161 9.07 3.95 18.98
N GLU A 162 9.42 3.54 20.20
CA GLU A 162 9.75 2.13 20.48
C GLU A 162 8.59 1.14 20.27
N LYS A 163 7.33 1.55 20.46
CA LYS A 163 6.15 0.66 20.43
C LYS A 163 4.86 1.33 19.93
N GLY A 164 4.99 2.43 19.18
CA GLY A 164 3.83 3.17 18.70
C GLY A 164 2.99 2.38 17.68
N PRO A 165 1.65 2.49 17.70
CA PRO A 165 0.79 1.98 16.64
C PRO A 165 1.12 2.62 15.29
N LEU A 166 1.05 1.87 14.18
CA LEU A 166 1.38 2.39 12.84
C LEU A 166 0.53 3.61 12.47
N VAL A 167 -0.78 3.60 12.75
CA VAL A 167 -1.66 4.75 12.52
C VAL A 167 -1.16 6.04 13.18
N VAL A 168 -0.53 5.95 14.36
CA VAL A 168 0.04 7.12 15.06
C VAL A 168 1.31 7.58 14.35
N ALA A 169 2.20 6.64 13.98
CA ALA A 169 3.42 6.94 13.24
C ALA A 169 3.10 7.60 11.89
N ARG A 170 2.12 7.07 11.15
CA ARG A 170 1.65 7.62 9.87
C ARG A 170 0.98 8.97 10.02
N SER A 171 0.18 9.19 11.06
CA SER A 171 -0.41 10.51 11.32
C SER A 171 0.70 11.56 11.50
N ARG A 172 1.73 11.26 12.31
CA ARG A 172 2.88 12.14 12.50
C ARG A 172 3.65 12.37 11.21
N ALA A 173 3.95 11.31 10.47
CA ALA A 173 4.66 11.44 9.19
C ALA A 173 3.89 12.29 8.19
N ALA A 174 2.58 12.08 8.05
CA ALA A 174 1.72 12.85 7.18
C ALA A 174 1.72 14.34 7.58
N ASP A 175 1.51 14.64 8.87
CA ASP A 175 1.54 16.01 9.40
C ASP A 175 2.87 16.72 9.06
N ARG A 176 4.01 16.03 9.26
CA ARG A 176 5.34 16.58 8.97
C ARG A 176 5.60 16.77 7.49
N LEU A 177 5.11 15.87 6.63
CA LEU A 177 5.26 15.99 5.17
C LEU A 177 4.40 17.14 4.62
N ALA A 178 3.19 17.34 5.17
CA ALA A 178 2.29 18.40 4.76
C ALA A 178 2.86 19.81 5.01
N GLU A 179 3.87 19.96 5.88
CA GLU A 179 4.55 21.25 6.10
C GLU A 179 5.34 21.75 4.89
N PHE A 180 5.72 20.87 3.95
CA PHE A 180 6.58 21.23 2.83
C PHE A 180 6.13 20.70 1.47
N THR A 181 5.05 19.92 1.38
CA THR A 181 4.54 19.46 0.09
C THR A 181 3.02 19.29 0.07
N ASP A 182 2.41 19.69 -1.05
CA ASP A 182 1.00 19.46 -1.36
C ASP A 182 0.77 18.15 -2.14
N LYS A 183 1.83 17.36 -2.38
CA LYS A 183 1.68 16.08 -3.08
C LYS A 183 0.76 15.14 -2.31
N PRO A 184 -0.04 14.32 -3.01
CA PRO A 184 -0.84 13.29 -2.37
C PRO A 184 0.04 12.17 -1.80
N PHE A 185 -0.48 11.54 -0.75
CA PHE A 185 0.14 10.47 0.02
C PHE A 185 -0.66 9.19 -0.13
N HIS A 186 0.03 8.10 -0.45
CA HIS A 186 -0.49 6.75 -0.43
C HIS A 186 0.13 5.98 0.74
N LEU A 187 -0.69 5.34 1.55
CA LEU A 187 -0.26 4.58 2.71
C LEU A 187 0.07 3.14 2.31
N LEU A 188 1.37 2.87 2.09
CA LEU A 188 1.88 1.60 1.56
C LEU A 188 1.85 0.45 2.58
N GLY A 189 0.89 -0.47 2.41
CA GLY A 189 0.62 -1.61 3.26
C GLY A 189 0.08 -1.23 4.63
N ALA A 190 -0.91 -1.95 5.15
CA ALA A 190 -1.41 -1.72 6.50
C ALA A 190 -0.87 -2.72 7.53
N ASP A 191 -1.21 -2.47 8.79
CA ASP A 191 -1.10 -3.42 9.88
C ASP A 191 -2.48 -3.61 10.54
N PHE A 192 -2.49 -4.24 11.71
CA PHE A 192 -3.72 -4.49 12.46
C PHE A 192 -4.46 -3.24 12.91
N THR A 193 -3.81 -2.08 12.83
CA THR A 193 -4.42 -0.78 13.15
C THR A 193 -5.22 -0.21 11.98
N LEU A 194 -5.33 -0.93 10.85
CA LEU A 194 -6.05 -0.51 9.66
C LEU A 194 -7.44 0.09 9.95
N PRO A 195 -8.34 -0.51 10.76
CA PRO A 195 -9.68 0.05 10.97
C PRO A 195 -9.64 1.49 11.53
N TRP A 196 -8.71 1.75 12.45
CA TRP A 196 -8.49 3.08 13.03
C TRP A 196 -7.82 4.02 12.04
N GLU A 197 -6.91 3.52 11.20
CA GLU A 197 -6.30 4.29 10.12
C GLU A 197 -7.34 4.72 9.07
N LEU A 198 -8.22 3.81 8.65
CA LEU A 198 -9.33 4.13 7.76
C LEU A 198 -10.25 5.17 8.37
N ALA A 199 -10.66 4.98 9.63
CA ALA A 199 -11.51 5.93 10.35
C ALA A 199 -10.85 7.30 10.53
N ARG A 200 -9.52 7.33 10.74
CA ARG A 200 -8.74 8.58 10.89
C ARG A 200 -8.82 9.44 9.63
N TYR A 201 -8.73 8.81 8.46
CA TYR A 201 -8.68 9.45 7.14
C TYR A 201 -10.00 9.33 6.37
N ALA A 202 -11.10 8.98 7.06
CA ALA A 202 -12.44 8.84 6.50
C ALA A 202 -13.12 10.17 6.09
N GLY A 203 -12.39 11.28 6.15
CA GLY A 203 -12.86 12.63 5.79
C GLY A 203 -11.68 13.57 5.57
N ASP A 204 -11.92 14.87 5.72
CA ASP A 204 -10.94 15.91 5.34
C ASP A 204 -9.87 16.17 6.42
N TRP A 205 -9.62 15.21 7.31
CA TRP A 205 -8.69 15.41 8.41
C TRP A 205 -7.26 15.66 7.92
N HIS A 206 -6.83 14.94 6.88
CA HIS A 206 -5.54 15.15 6.25
C HIS A 206 -5.72 15.11 4.72
N PRO A 207 -5.87 16.26 4.04
CA PRO A 207 -6.26 16.31 2.63
C PRO A 207 -5.26 15.63 1.69
N ASN A 208 -3.98 15.56 2.07
CA ASN A 208 -2.97 14.86 1.27
C ASN A 208 -3.07 13.34 1.36
N VAL A 209 -3.66 12.75 2.41
CA VAL A 209 -3.76 11.28 2.52
C VAL A 209 -4.94 10.80 1.69
N VAL A 210 -4.66 10.26 0.51
CA VAL A 210 -5.70 9.95 -0.49
C VAL A 210 -6.04 8.48 -0.58
N SER A 211 -5.13 7.59 -0.23
CA SER A 211 -5.35 6.15 -0.36
C SER A 211 -4.49 5.27 0.56
N ASN A 212 -4.91 4.02 0.73
CA ASN A 212 -4.24 2.96 1.49
C ASN A 212 -4.36 1.63 0.73
N ASP A 213 -3.41 0.71 0.90
CA ASP A 213 -3.50 -0.67 0.41
C ASP A 213 -3.31 -1.67 1.55
N SER A 214 -4.03 -2.79 1.48
CA SER A 214 -3.95 -3.78 2.54
C SER A 214 -4.39 -5.17 2.16
N SER A 215 -3.68 -6.17 2.69
CA SER A 215 -4.14 -7.56 2.72
C SER A 215 -4.99 -7.88 3.97
N PHE A 216 -5.27 -6.90 4.84
CA PHE A 216 -5.90 -7.17 6.13
C PHE A 216 -7.36 -7.66 6.03
N ALA A 217 -8.07 -7.34 4.94
CA ALA A 217 -9.38 -7.91 4.68
C ALA A 217 -9.32 -9.46 4.65
N TYR A 218 -8.31 -9.99 3.96
CA TYR A 218 -8.05 -11.42 3.89
C TYR A 218 -7.57 -11.99 5.23
N TRP A 219 -6.68 -11.28 5.92
CA TRP A 219 -6.19 -11.66 7.24
C TRP A 219 -7.29 -11.82 8.27
N TYR A 220 -8.12 -10.79 8.46
CA TYR A 220 -9.18 -10.83 9.45
C TYR A 220 -10.15 -11.97 9.15
N ALA A 221 -10.46 -12.23 7.87
CA ALA A 221 -11.31 -13.32 7.48
C ALA A 221 -10.75 -14.70 7.83
N ARG A 222 -9.47 -14.94 7.53
CA ARG A 222 -8.77 -16.21 7.80
C ARG A 222 -8.68 -16.50 9.30
N GLU A 223 -8.39 -15.47 10.09
CA GLU A 223 -8.30 -15.58 11.55
C GLU A 223 -9.69 -15.50 12.24
N ALA A 224 -10.78 -15.44 11.47
CA ALA A 224 -12.15 -15.27 11.96
C ALA A 224 -12.32 -14.05 12.89
N LEU A 225 -11.55 -12.99 12.64
CA LEU A 225 -11.66 -11.71 13.33
C LEU A 225 -12.75 -10.85 12.66
N HIS A 226 -13.58 -10.25 13.49
CA HIS A 226 -14.68 -9.39 13.06
C HIS A 226 -14.48 -8.00 13.64
N ILE A 227 -14.54 -6.96 12.80
CA ILE A 227 -14.61 -5.59 13.27
C ILE A 227 -16.06 -5.35 13.71
N VAL A 228 -16.27 -5.22 15.02
CA VAL A 228 -17.56 -4.80 15.61
C VAL A 228 -17.48 -3.36 16.15
N PRO A 229 -18.60 -2.60 16.17
CA PRO A 229 -18.64 -1.20 16.62
C PRO A 229 -18.20 -0.96 18.06
N GLU A 230 -18.06 -2.02 18.87
CA GLU A 230 -17.60 -1.95 20.25
C GLU A 230 -16.05 -1.93 20.36
N HIS A 231 -15.31 -2.08 19.25
CA HIS A 231 -13.85 -1.97 19.22
C HIS A 231 -13.41 -0.50 19.28
N GLY A 232 -13.56 0.12 20.45
CA GLY A 232 -13.24 1.52 20.67
C GLY A 232 -11.86 1.96 20.19
N PHE A 233 -11.72 3.26 19.96
CA PHE A 233 -10.50 3.92 19.52
C PHE A 233 -9.28 3.50 20.38
N LEU A 234 -8.23 2.96 19.73
CA LEU A 234 -6.90 2.63 20.25
C LEU A 234 -6.84 2.33 21.77
N PRO A 235 -6.65 1.07 22.21
CA PRO A 235 -6.21 0.83 23.58
C PRO A 235 -4.77 1.30 23.68
N VAL A 236 -4.56 2.57 23.98
CA VAL A 236 -3.22 3.08 24.33
C VAL A 236 -2.76 2.45 25.66
N GLN A 237 -3.64 1.79 26.44
CA GLN A 237 -3.21 1.19 27.71
C GLN A 237 -4.10 0.11 28.35
N GLN A 238 -5.05 -0.52 27.67
CA GLN A 238 -5.84 -1.60 28.29
C GLN A 238 -5.76 -2.91 27.52
N LEU A 239 -5.25 -3.93 28.23
CA LEU A 239 -5.55 -5.35 28.03
C LEU A 239 -7.07 -5.51 27.90
N MET A 240 -7.59 -5.43 26.69
CA MET A 240 -9.00 -5.72 26.41
C MET A 240 -9.17 -7.24 26.33
N GLY A 241 -9.72 -7.81 27.40
CA GLY A 241 -10.72 -8.87 27.30
C GLY A 241 -10.34 -10.14 26.54
N GLY A 242 -9.16 -10.71 26.77
CA GLY A 242 -8.85 -12.09 26.38
C GLY A 242 -8.36 -12.31 24.94
N LEU A 243 -8.19 -11.24 24.15
CA LEU A 243 -7.30 -11.27 23.00
C LEU A 243 -5.98 -10.64 23.46
N GLU A 244 -4.98 -11.47 23.76
CA GLU A 244 -3.63 -10.97 24.04
C GLU A 244 -3.19 -10.09 22.86
N GLY A 245 -2.88 -8.82 23.15
CA GLY A 245 -2.42 -7.84 22.16
C GLY A 245 -1.15 -8.24 21.39
N ASP A 246 -0.55 -9.37 21.75
CA ASP A 246 0.55 -9.99 21.01
C ASP A 246 0.07 -10.85 19.83
N VAL A 247 -1.12 -11.46 19.84
CA VAL A 247 -1.52 -12.41 18.77
C VAL A 247 -1.65 -11.73 17.41
N ILE A 248 -2.08 -10.47 17.37
CA ILE A 248 -2.25 -9.73 16.12
C ILE A 248 -0.98 -8.94 15.75
N ARG A 249 -0.20 -8.46 16.74
CA ARG A 249 1.16 -7.92 16.49
C ARG A 249 2.12 -8.97 15.95
N THR A 250 1.89 -10.23 16.31
CA THR A 250 2.69 -11.40 15.93
C THR A 250 1.95 -12.35 14.99
N ALA A 251 0.86 -11.90 14.35
CA ALA A 251 0.21 -12.69 13.31
C ALA A 251 1.30 -13.16 12.34
N PRO A 252 1.49 -14.48 12.14
CA PRO A 252 2.60 -15.01 11.33
C PRO A 252 2.52 -14.40 9.92
N PRO A 253 3.52 -14.46 9.04
CA PRO A 253 3.26 -14.12 7.63
C PRO A 253 2.17 -15.07 7.06
N VAL A 254 1.10 -14.51 6.50
CA VAL A 254 0.10 -15.25 5.69
C VAL A 254 0.88 -15.65 4.46
N ASP A 255 0.81 -16.92 4.12
CA ASP A 255 1.09 -17.31 2.76
C ASP A 255 0.00 -16.70 1.86
N LEU A 256 0.30 -15.53 1.28
CA LEU A 256 -0.59 -14.85 0.35
C LEU A 256 -0.81 -15.70 -0.90
N PHE A 257 -0.08 -16.82 -1.07
CA PHE A 257 -0.23 -17.73 -2.21
C PHE A 257 -1.08 -18.95 -1.89
N ALA A 258 -1.52 -19.13 -0.64
CA ALA A 258 -2.48 -20.18 -0.32
C ALA A 258 -3.83 -19.91 -0.99
N ASP A 259 -4.47 -20.97 -1.50
CA ASP A 259 -5.85 -20.90 -2.00
C ASP A 259 -6.84 -20.92 -0.83
N PRO A 260 -7.63 -19.86 -0.62
CA PRO A 260 -8.58 -19.82 0.49
C PRO A 260 -9.80 -20.69 0.24
N ASN A 261 -10.24 -21.37 1.31
CA ASN A 261 -11.50 -22.10 1.28
C ASN A 261 -12.71 -21.14 1.12
N SER A 262 -13.87 -21.70 0.77
CA SER A 262 -15.08 -20.91 0.47
C SER A 262 -15.55 -20.03 1.64
N LYS A 263 -15.38 -20.47 2.89
CA LYS A 263 -15.78 -19.68 4.06
C LYS A 263 -14.87 -18.47 4.25
N ASP A 264 -13.56 -18.64 4.03
CA ASP A 264 -12.60 -17.55 4.16
C ASP A 264 -12.80 -16.51 3.06
N ARG A 265 -13.11 -16.95 1.82
CA ARG A 265 -13.50 -16.05 0.72
C ARG A 265 -14.72 -15.21 1.07
N GLU A 266 -15.80 -15.84 1.54
CA GLU A 266 -17.04 -15.13 1.92
C GLU A 266 -16.79 -14.11 3.05
N ARG A 267 -16.00 -14.50 4.06
CA ARG A 267 -15.64 -13.60 5.17
C ARG A 267 -14.78 -12.42 4.71
N ALA A 268 -13.85 -12.65 3.79
CA ALA A 268 -12.96 -11.62 3.28
C ALA A 268 -13.73 -10.56 2.48
N VAL A 269 -14.71 -10.98 1.67
CA VAL A 269 -15.60 -10.04 0.96
C VAL A 269 -16.39 -9.18 1.94
N LYS A 270 -17.01 -9.79 2.96
CA LYS A 270 -17.74 -9.04 4.00
C LYS A 270 -16.81 -8.08 4.77
N MET A 271 -15.59 -8.50 5.06
CA MET A 271 -14.60 -7.64 5.71
C MET A 271 -14.18 -6.47 4.82
N ALA A 272 -13.98 -6.71 3.53
CA ALA A 272 -13.68 -5.66 2.56
C ALA A 272 -14.80 -4.61 2.51
N GLU A 273 -16.07 -5.03 2.51
CA GLU A 273 -17.22 -4.11 2.61
C GLU A 273 -17.16 -3.24 3.86
N THR A 274 -16.93 -3.84 5.04
CA THR A 274 -16.79 -3.08 6.30
C THR A 274 -15.63 -2.09 6.26
N LEU A 275 -14.48 -2.48 5.72
CA LEU A 275 -13.32 -1.60 5.60
C LEU A 275 -13.59 -0.44 4.64
N LEU A 276 -14.31 -0.66 3.53
CA LEU A 276 -14.72 0.43 2.63
C LEU A 276 -15.67 1.40 3.32
N GLN A 277 -16.63 0.90 4.10
CA GLN A 277 -17.53 1.75 4.89
C GLN A 277 -16.75 2.61 5.90
N LEU A 278 -15.73 2.04 6.56
CA LEU A 278 -14.82 2.79 7.42
C LEU A 278 -14.06 3.86 6.65
N ALA A 279 -13.50 3.53 5.48
CA ALA A 279 -12.72 4.47 4.65
C ALA A 279 -13.56 5.64 4.08
N LYS A 280 -14.88 5.45 4.00
CA LYS A 280 -15.87 6.48 3.62
C LYS A 280 -16.49 7.22 4.80
N GLY A 281 -16.22 6.77 6.04
CA GLY A 281 -16.78 7.35 7.26
C GLY A 281 -18.25 7.02 7.48
N GLU A 282 -18.78 6.03 6.77
CA GLU A 282 -20.16 5.54 6.90
C GLU A 282 -20.35 4.79 8.22
N VAL A 283 -19.29 4.15 8.71
CA VAL A 283 -19.22 3.51 10.02
C VAL A 283 -17.97 3.98 10.76
N ARG A 284 -17.98 3.86 12.10
CA ARG A 284 -16.83 4.18 12.96
C ARG A 284 -16.52 2.99 13.87
N PRO A 285 -15.24 2.72 14.14
CA PRO A 285 -14.82 1.72 15.12
C PRO A 285 -15.09 2.20 16.56
#